data_AF-A0A8T5QBR4-F1
#
_entry.id   AF-A0A8T5QBR4-F1
#
_cell.length_a   1.000
_cell.length_b   1.000
_cell.length_c   1.000
_cell.angle_alpha   90.00
_cell.angle_beta   90.00
_cell.angle_gamma   90.00
#
_symmetry.space_group_name_H-M   'P 1'
#
loop_
_entity.id
_entity.type
_entity.pdbx_description
1 polymer ?
#
loop_
_entity_poly.entity_id
_entity_poly.type
_entity_poly.pdbx_seq_one_letter_code
_entity_poly.pdbx_strand_id
1 'polypeptide(L)' 'EQDKYDRIDNIMKITDQTKGNITIISSEHEGGKKLDGLGGIAALLRFRIS' A
#
# COMPACT_ATOMS: atom_id res chain seq x y z
N GLU A 1 -17.28 -10.87 8.50
CA GLU A 1 -15.90 -11.03 7.99
C GLU A 1 -15.60 -10.25 6.71
N GLN A 2 -16.60 -9.58 6.09
CA GLN A 2 -16.41 -8.82 4.84
C GLN A 2 -15.56 -7.53 5.00
N ASP A 3 -15.53 -6.91 6.17
CA ASP A 3 -14.96 -5.56 6.40
C ASP A 3 -13.44 -5.48 6.62
N LYS A 4 -12.71 -6.60 6.66
CA LYS A 4 -11.32 -6.56 7.17
C LYS A 4 -10.36 -5.78 6.27
N TYR A 5 -10.66 -5.69 4.97
CA TYR A 5 -9.77 -5.10 3.97
C TYR A 5 -10.38 -3.93 3.19
N ASP A 6 -11.59 -3.49 3.54
CA ASP A 6 -12.29 -2.45 2.79
C ASP A 6 -11.52 -1.12 2.78
N ARG A 7 -10.84 -0.81 3.88
CA ARG A 7 -9.99 0.38 3.96
C ARG A 7 -8.81 0.32 2.98
N ILE A 8 -8.14 -0.83 2.87
CA ILE A 8 -6.97 -0.97 1.99
C ILE A 8 -7.39 -1.01 0.52
N ASP A 9 -8.51 -1.68 0.24
CA ASP A 9 -9.11 -1.73 -1.10
C ASP A 9 -9.50 -0.35 -1.59
N ASN A 10 -10.13 0.47 -0.74
CA ASN A 10 -10.45 1.86 -1.08
C ASN A 10 -9.21 2.71 -1.38
N ILE A 11 -8.12 2.55 -0.61
CA ILE A 11 -6.85 3.27 -0.86
C ILE A 11 -6.25 2.84 -2.20
N MET A 12 -6.27 1.54 -2.52
CA MET A 12 -5.79 1.02 -3.81
C MET A 12 -6.63 1.55 -4.96
N LYS A 13 -7.96 1.54 -4.84
CA LYS A 13 -8.88 2.11 -5.86
C LYS A 13 -8.62 3.58 -6.12
N ILE A 14 -8.44 4.40 -5.07
CA ILE A 14 -8.11 5.83 -5.21
C ILE A 14 -6.74 6.01 -5.89
N THR A 15 -5.76 5.18 -5.54
CA THR A 15 -4.42 5.24 -6.14
C THR A 15 -4.47 4.92 -7.63
N ASP A 16 -5.19 3.87 -8.02
CA ASP A 16 -5.39 3.48 -9.42
C ASP A 16 -6.15 4.56 -10.22
N GLN A 17 -7.25 5.08 -9.68
CA GLN A 17 -8.01 6.18 -10.28
C GLN A 17 -7.19 7.45 -10.49
N THR A 18 -6.18 7.69 -9.64
CA THR A 18 -5.26 8.83 -9.75
C THR A 18 -4.02 8.52 -10.59
N LYS A 19 -4.01 7.38 -11.29
CA LYS A 19 -2.91 6.86 -12.12
C LYS A 19 -1.60 6.63 -11.35
N GLY A 20 -1.71 6.25 -10.08
CA GLY A 20 -0.59 5.80 -9.26
C GLY A 20 -0.29 4.31 -9.49
N ASN A 21 0.97 3.92 -9.30
CA ASN A 21 1.37 2.52 -9.41
C ASN A 21 1.15 1.80 -8.08
N ILE A 22 0.64 0.57 -8.15
CA ILE A 22 0.44 -0.31 -7.00
C ILE A 22 1.33 -1.53 -7.18
N THR A 23 2.08 -1.90 -6.14
CA THR A 23 2.97 -3.07 -6.17
C THR A 23 2.71 -3.91 -4.93
N ILE A 24 2.37 -5.18 -5.14
CA ILE A 24 2.18 -6.17 -4.07
C ILE A 24 3.46 -6.98 -3.96
N ILE A 25 3.93 -7.14 -2.73
CA ILE A 25 5.25 -7.66 -2.39
C ILE A 25 5.04 -8.83 -1.42
N SER A 26 5.72 -9.96 -1.64
CA SER A 26 5.67 -11.10 -0.70
C SER A 26 6.48 -10.78 0.56
N SER A 27 5.89 -10.99 1.75
CA SER A 27 6.56 -10.88 3.05
C SER A 27 7.75 -11.84 3.22
N GLU A 28 7.89 -12.85 2.35
CA GLU A 28 8.97 -13.84 2.47
C GLU A 28 10.33 -13.30 1.99
N HIS A 29 10.35 -12.33 1.07
CA HIS A 29 11.60 -11.75 0.59
C HIS A 29 11.96 -10.47 1.35
N GLU A 30 13.23 -10.07 1.25
CA GLU A 30 13.81 -8.96 2.03
C GLU A 30 13.04 -7.63 1.92
N GLY A 31 12.43 -7.36 0.77
CA GLY A 31 11.61 -6.15 0.57
C GLY A 31 10.31 -6.20 1.36
N GLY A 32 9.63 -7.35 1.36
CA GLY A 32 8.42 -7.57 2.15
C GLY A 32 8.68 -7.49 3.65
N LYS A 33 9.75 -8.14 4.14
CA LYS A 33 10.14 -8.06 5.56
C LYS A 33 10.38 -6.62 6.03
N LYS A 34 11.03 -5.81 5.19
CA LYS A 34 11.26 -4.38 5.49
C LYS A 34 9.97 -3.58 5.48
N LEU A 35 9.07 -3.85 4.54
CA LEU A 35 7.76 -3.20 4.46
C LEU A 35 6.86 -3.57 5.65
N ASP A 36 6.89 -4.83 6.08
CA ASP A 36 6.20 -5.29 7.29
C ASP A 36 6.70 -4.54 8.53
N GLY A 37 8.00 -4.27 8.62
CA GLY A 37 8.58 -3.42 9.66
C GLY A 37 8.06 -1.97 9.67
N LEU A 38 7.52 -1.48 8.55
CA LEU A 38 6.85 -0.18 8.43
C LEU A 38 5.34 -0.24 8.70
N GLY A 39 4.80 -1.40 9.05
CA GLY A 39 3.36 -1.62 9.26
C GLY A 39 2.64 -2.27 8.08
N GLY A 40 3.38 -2.83 7.11
CA GLY A 40 2.84 -3.64 6.00
C GLY A 40 2.37 -2.85 4.78
N ILE A 41 2.38 -1.51 4.82
CA ILE A 41 2.11 -0.65 3.67
C ILE A 41 2.96 0.62 3.71
N ALA A 42 3.41 1.07 2.55
CA ALA A 42 4.09 2.34 2.36
C ALA A 42 3.69 2.96 1.01
N ALA A 43 3.86 4.28 0.88
CA ALA A 43 3.55 5.01 -0.35
C ALA A 43 4.65 6.03 -0.67
N LEU A 44 4.95 6.18 -1.96
CA LEU A 44 5.77 7.29 -2.47
C LEU A 44 4.83 8.37 -3.01
N LEU A 45 4.95 9.56 -2.46
CA LEU A 45 4.07 10.69 -2.78
C LEU A 45 4.72 11.59 -3.82
N ARG A 46 3.91 12.09 -4.76
CA ARG A 46 4.37 12.98 -5.83
C ARG A 46 4.85 14.34 -5.33
N PHE A 47 4.31 14.78 -4.20
CA PHE A 47 4.66 16.03 -3.54
C PHE A 47 4.56 15.83 -2.02
N ARG A 48 5.26 16.69 -1.27
CA ARG A 48 5.18 16.69 0.18
C ARG A 48 3.77 17.09 0.62
N ILE A 49 3.17 16.28 1.48
CA ILE A 49 1.91 16.62 2.16
C ILE A 49 2.30 17.28 3.49
N SER A 50 1.59 18.35 3.85
CA SER A 50 1.84 19.13 5.08
C SER A 50 0.82 18.76 6.14
#